data_AF-A0A520IXB4-F1
#
_entry.id   AF-A0A520IXB4-F1
#
_cell.length_a   1.000
_cell.length_b   1.000
_cell.length_c   1.000
_cell.angle_alpha   90.00
_cell.angle_beta   90.00
_cell.angle_gamma   90.00
#
_symmetry.space_group_name_H-M   'P 1'
#
loop_
_entity.id
_entity.type
_entity.pdbx_description
1 polymer ?
#
loop_
_entity_poly.entity_id
_entity_poly.type
_entity_poly.pdbx_seq_one_letter_code
_entity_poly.pdbx_strand_id
1 'polypeptide(L)'
;VHVGIGATIGSVIPTKGAVIPAAVGVDIGCGMMAARTSLTASDLPDNLGGVRAAIERAVPVGRSVGRGNRDTGSWGDPPAAIVDAWATLATRFGQIVAKYPKLAKSNNLVHLGTLGTGNHFIEVCLDTEQRVWVMLHSGSRGVGNAIGTFFIELAKQDMRKWFVNLPDEDLAYFPEGTEHFDDYVEAVGWAQDYAALNRRMMMTNVIAAMRRVITKPFDAELEAINCHHNYVTRENHFGQNVLVTRKGAVRAAKGVMGIIPGSMGAKSYLVRGLGNAESFDSCSHGAGRVMSRTEAKREVTVAEHVAATEGVACRKDEGVIDESPRAYKPIEAVMAAQADLVEIVYTLKQVVCVKG
;
A
#
# COMPACT_ATOMS: atom_id res chain seq x y z
N VAL A 1 16.74 -2.91 3.45
CA VAL A 1 15.84 -3.60 4.41
C VAL A 1 15.83 -2.92 5.77
N HIS A 2 14.82 -3.19 6.61
CA HIS A 2 14.75 -2.82 8.04
C HIS A 2 13.91 -3.84 8.83
N VAL A 3 14.00 -3.83 10.17
CA VAL A 3 13.37 -4.83 11.05
C VAL A 3 11.84 -4.88 10.86
N GLY A 4 11.27 -6.09 10.85
CA GLY A 4 9.83 -6.36 10.80
C GLY A 4 9.50 -7.67 11.53
N ILE A 5 8.21 -7.89 11.80
CA ILE A 5 7.71 -9.11 12.48
C ILE A 5 7.83 -10.31 11.52
N GLY A 6 8.43 -11.42 11.95
CA GLY A 6 8.66 -12.65 11.16
C GLY A 6 9.69 -12.52 10.02
N ALA A 7 9.62 -11.43 9.25
CA ALA A 7 10.56 -11.10 8.18
C ALA A 7 10.89 -9.61 8.16
N THR A 8 12.10 -9.28 7.72
CA THR A 8 12.51 -7.88 7.50
C THR A 8 11.69 -7.24 6.39
N ILE A 9 11.39 -5.94 6.52
CA ILE A 9 10.74 -5.18 5.46
C ILE A 9 11.77 -4.87 4.37
N GLY A 10 11.39 -5.13 3.12
CA GLY A 10 12.25 -5.20 1.95
C GLY A 10 12.70 -6.62 1.58
N SER A 11 12.05 -7.67 2.12
CA SER A 11 12.41 -9.07 1.83
C SER A 11 11.56 -9.67 0.72
N VAL A 12 12.17 -10.59 -0.01
CA VAL A 12 11.53 -11.50 -0.96
C VAL A 12 11.83 -12.91 -0.48
N ILE A 13 10.80 -13.68 -0.16
CA ILE A 13 10.92 -14.99 0.48
C ILE A 13 10.18 -16.00 -0.41
N PRO A 14 10.92 -16.75 -1.25
CA PRO A 14 10.36 -17.87 -1.99
C PRO A 14 10.25 -19.09 -1.08
N THR A 15 9.08 -19.71 -1.03
CA THR A 15 8.85 -20.97 -0.30
C THR A 15 8.34 -22.04 -1.26
N LYS A 16 8.80 -23.28 -1.05
CA LYS A 16 8.32 -24.46 -1.76
C LYS A 16 7.49 -25.30 -0.79
N GLY A 17 6.22 -25.55 -1.13
CA GLY A 17 5.33 -26.39 -0.32
C GLY A 17 4.94 -25.81 1.04
N ALA A 18 5.11 -24.50 1.26
CA ALA A 18 4.73 -23.86 2.52
C ALA A 18 4.44 -22.37 2.32
N VAL A 19 3.71 -21.75 3.26
CA VAL A 19 3.50 -20.30 3.32
C VAL A 19 3.63 -19.80 4.76
N ILE A 20 4.30 -18.66 4.95
CA ILE A 20 4.57 -18.07 6.27
C ILE A 20 3.73 -16.80 6.42
N PRO A 21 2.60 -16.81 7.15
CA PRO A 21 1.71 -15.65 7.23
C PRO A 21 2.38 -14.37 7.76
N ALA A 22 3.28 -14.50 8.74
CA ALA A 22 3.99 -13.35 9.31
C ALA A 22 5.00 -12.72 8.33
N ALA A 23 5.50 -13.51 7.37
CA ALA A 23 6.35 -13.02 6.29
C ALA A 23 5.57 -12.11 5.35
N VAL A 24 4.28 -12.39 5.08
CA VAL A 24 3.41 -11.45 4.33
C VAL A 24 3.13 -10.19 5.18
N GLY A 25 2.85 -10.40 6.46
CA GLY A 25 2.53 -9.35 7.42
C GLY A 25 1.03 -9.07 7.50
N VAL A 26 0.68 -8.02 8.26
CA VAL A 26 -0.72 -7.72 8.60
C VAL A 26 -1.37 -6.69 7.68
N ASP A 27 -0.61 -5.89 6.96
CA ASP A 27 -1.16 -4.98 5.95
C ASP A 27 -1.12 -5.65 4.57
N ILE A 28 -1.92 -6.71 4.46
CA ILE A 28 -1.97 -7.58 3.27
C ILE A 28 -2.43 -6.74 2.07
N GLY A 29 -1.78 -6.93 0.93
CA GLY A 29 -2.09 -6.22 -0.29
C GLY A 29 -1.79 -4.72 -0.23
N CYS A 30 -1.11 -4.20 0.81
CA CYS A 30 -0.57 -2.84 0.77
C CYS A 30 0.18 -2.62 -0.53
N GLY A 31 0.03 -1.44 -1.11
CA GLY A 31 0.51 -1.19 -2.45
C GLY A 31 0.13 0.19 -2.97
N MET A 32 0.47 0.41 -4.22
CA MET A 32 0.40 1.69 -4.88
C MET A 32 -0.53 1.61 -6.09
N MET A 33 -1.19 2.72 -6.39
CA MET A 33 -1.83 2.93 -7.68
C MET A 33 -1.42 4.28 -8.24
N ALA A 34 -1.11 4.35 -9.52
CA ALA A 34 -0.82 5.60 -10.23
C ALA A 34 -1.65 5.67 -11.51
N ALA A 35 -2.20 6.84 -11.82
CA ALA A 35 -2.97 7.11 -13.03
C ALA A 35 -2.46 8.40 -13.69
N ARG A 36 -2.04 8.32 -14.96
CA ARG A 36 -1.75 9.52 -15.76
C ARG A 36 -3.04 10.15 -16.25
N THR A 37 -3.09 11.47 -16.21
CA THR A 37 -4.19 12.26 -16.79
C THR A 37 -3.76 12.93 -18.10
N SER A 38 -4.71 13.45 -18.85
CA SER A 38 -4.43 14.33 -20.01
C SER A 38 -4.08 15.77 -19.61
N LEU A 39 -3.98 16.08 -18.31
CA LEU A 39 -3.64 17.40 -17.80
C LEU A 39 -2.12 17.62 -17.75
N THR A 40 -1.75 18.89 -17.84
CA THR A 40 -0.39 19.39 -17.61
C THR A 40 -0.36 20.35 -16.42
N ALA A 41 0.82 20.71 -15.94
CA ALA A 41 0.99 21.62 -14.81
C ALA A 41 0.25 22.95 -15.01
N SER A 42 0.20 23.48 -16.25
CA SER A 42 -0.52 24.72 -16.57
C SER A 42 -2.05 24.59 -16.54
N ASP A 43 -2.57 23.36 -16.50
CA ASP A 43 -4.01 23.12 -16.35
C ASP A 43 -4.43 23.05 -14.87
N LEU A 44 -3.47 23.00 -13.94
CA LEU A 44 -3.73 23.05 -12.51
C LEU A 44 -3.95 24.50 -12.05
N PRO A 45 -4.80 24.74 -11.04
CA PRO A 45 -4.96 26.07 -10.48
C PRO A 45 -3.70 26.52 -9.74
N ASP A 46 -3.43 27.82 -9.73
CA ASP A 46 -2.30 28.43 -9.01
C ASP A 46 -2.29 28.06 -7.52
N ASN A 47 -3.48 27.95 -6.93
CA ASN A 47 -3.66 27.49 -5.54
C ASN A 47 -4.23 26.06 -5.49
N LEU A 48 -3.38 25.12 -5.12
CA LEU A 48 -3.72 23.70 -5.01
C LEU A 48 -4.47 23.33 -3.71
N GLY A 49 -4.69 24.28 -2.80
CA GLY A 49 -5.44 24.07 -1.56
C GLY A 49 -6.87 23.61 -1.82
N GLY A 50 -7.51 24.12 -2.89
CA GLY A 50 -8.84 23.68 -3.32
C GLY A 50 -8.87 22.22 -3.79
N VAL A 51 -7.84 21.80 -4.54
CA VAL A 51 -7.67 20.42 -5.00
C VAL A 51 -7.46 19.49 -3.80
N ARG A 52 -6.54 19.84 -2.89
CA ARG A 52 -6.28 19.08 -1.65
C ARG A 52 -7.55 18.88 -0.84
N ALA A 53 -8.29 19.96 -0.57
CA ALA A 53 -9.50 19.91 0.22
C ALA A 53 -10.64 19.11 -0.46
N ALA A 54 -10.71 19.13 -1.80
CA ALA A 54 -11.66 18.30 -2.53
C ALA A 54 -11.34 16.81 -2.40
N ILE A 55 -10.05 16.43 -2.47
CA ILE A 55 -9.60 15.05 -2.28
C ILE A 55 -9.88 14.58 -0.85
N GLU A 56 -9.53 15.39 0.17
CA GLU A 56 -9.77 15.08 1.59
C GLU A 56 -11.26 14.85 1.91
N ARG A 57 -12.17 15.54 1.20
CA ARG A 57 -13.62 15.30 1.33
C ARG A 57 -14.11 14.07 0.59
N ALA A 58 -13.44 13.69 -0.50
CA ALA A 58 -13.87 12.61 -1.37
C ALA A 58 -13.36 11.23 -0.94
N VAL A 59 -12.32 11.17 -0.12
CA VAL A 59 -11.76 9.93 0.43
C VAL A 59 -11.60 10.07 1.94
N PRO A 60 -12.26 9.24 2.76
CA PRO A 60 -12.03 9.23 4.20
C PRO A 60 -10.56 8.92 4.53
N VAL A 61 -9.96 9.76 5.38
CA VAL A 61 -8.56 9.68 5.80
C VAL A 61 -8.43 9.65 7.33
N GLY A 62 -7.35 9.06 7.82
CA GLY A 62 -7.04 9.05 9.24
C GLY A 62 -7.80 7.97 10.02
N ARG A 63 -7.91 8.17 11.33
CA ARG A 63 -8.69 7.35 12.26
C ARG A 63 -9.07 8.22 13.46
N SER A 64 -10.30 8.09 13.95
CA SER A 64 -10.66 8.70 15.24
C SER A 64 -10.24 7.79 16.41
N VAL A 65 -9.59 8.36 17.43
CA VAL A 65 -9.16 7.64 18.63
C VAL A 65 -10.09 8.02 19.79
N GLY A 66 -10.89 7.07 20.30
CA GLY A 66 -11.79 7.28 21.44
C GLY A 66 -13.09 6.48 21.36
N ARG A 67 -13.56 5.94 22.49
CA ARG A 67 -14.87 5.27 22.58
C ARG A 67 -15.98 6.31 22.37
N GLY A 68 -16.86 6.10 21.39
CA GLY A 68 -18.06 6.91 21.17
C GLY A 68 -17.98 7.92 20.02
N ASN A 69 -16.79 8.17 19.45
CA ASN A 69 -16.64 9.04 18.28
C ASN A 69 -16.82 8.23 16.97
N ARG A 70 -17.57 8.79 16.02
CA ARG A 70 -17.70 8.25 14.66
C ARG A 70 -16.31 8.26 14.01
N ASP A 71 -15.84 7.11 13.51
CA ASP A 71 -14.53 7.00 12.85
C ASP A 71 -14.50 7.84 11.57
N THR A 72 -13.83 8.99 11.63
CA THR A 72 -13.67 9.92 10.50
C THR A 72 -12.86 9.33 9.34
N GLY A 73 -12.13 8.23 9.58
CA GLY A 73 -11.42 7.46 8.56
C GLY A 73 -12.26 6.40 7.84
N SER A 74 -13.57 6.39 8.07
CA SER A 74 -14.53 5.45 7.50
C SER A 74 -15.71 6.18 6.85
N TRP A 75 -16.44 5.50 5.97
CA TRP A 75 -17.61 6.11 5.32
C TRP A 75 -18.78 6.36 6.28
N GLY A 76 -18.85 5.66 7.42
CA GLY A 76 -20.07 5.60 8.23
C GLY A 76 -21.18 4.89 7.44
N ASP A 77 -21.87 5.63 6.56
CA ASP A 77 -22.81 5.12 5.56
C ASP A 77 -22.13 5.07 4.17
N PRO A 78 -21.71 3.88 3.68
CA PRO A 78 -20.97 3.76 2.44
C PRO A 78 -21.80 4.19 1.21
N PRO A 79 -21.23 4.98 0.28
CA PRO A 79 -21.87 5.28 -1.00
C PRO A 79 -22.26 4.02 -1.78
N ALA A 80 -23.32 4.09 -2.58
CA ALA A 80 -23.80 2.94 -3.38
C ALA A 80 -22.69 2.27 -4.21
N ALA A 81 -21.82 3.06 -4.85
CA ALA A 81 -20.69 2.54 -5.61
C ALA A 81 -19.70 1.71 -4.75
N ILE A 82 -19.53 2.05 -3.47
CA ILE A 82 -18.71 1.26 -2.52
C ILE A 82 -19.41 -0.03 -2.15
N VAL A 83 -20.73 0.01 -1.92
CA VAL A 83 -21.54 -1.18 -1.63
C VAL A 83 -21.52 -2.16 -2.80
N ASP A 84 -21.72 -1.65 -4.02
CA ASP A 84 -21.70 -2.45 -5.26
C ASP A 84 -20.31 -3.07 -5.48
N ALA A 85 -19.25 -2.28 -5.28
CA ALA A 85 -17.88 -2.78 -5.36
C ALA A 85 -17.64 -3.89 -4.32
N TRP A 86 -18.04 -3.69 -3.06
CA TRP A 86 -17.88 -4.71 -2.01
C TRP A 86 -18.68 -5.99 -2.30
N ALA A 87 -19.85 -5.88 -2.94
CA ALA A 87 -20.67 -7.03 -3.30
C ALA A 87 -19.93 -8.04 -4.20
N THR A 88 -18.98 -7.56 -5.03
CA THR A 88 -18.13 -8.43 -5.86
C THR A 88 -17.21 -9.35 -5.05
N LEU A 89 -16.92 -9.00 -3.80
CA LEU A 89 -16.07 -9.75 -2.87
C LEU A 89 -16.88 -10.52 -1.81
N ALA A 90 -18.17 -10.22 -1.68
CA ALA A 90 -19.01 -10.66 -0.56
C ALA A 90 -19.17 -12.17 -0.47
N THR A 91 -19.35 -12.87 -1.60
CA THR A 91 -19.54 -14.33 -1.62
C THR A 91 -18.32 -15.07 -1.07
N ARG A 92 -17.13 -14.75 -1.59
CA ARG A 92 -15.87 -15.34 -1.13
C ARG A 92 -15.60 -14.98 0.34
N PHE A 93 -15.86 -13.73 0.72
CA PHE A 93 -15.73 -13.32 2.13
C PHE A 93 -16.69 -14.09 3.06
N GLY A 94 -17.92 -14.33 2.62
CA GLY A 94 -18.91 -15.12 3.35
C GLY A 94 -18.45 -16.56 3.59
N GLN A 95 -17.77 -17.17 2.61
CA GLN A 95 -17.17 -18.51 2.75
C GLN A 95 -16.03 -18.51 3.79
N ILE A 96 -15.16 -17.50 3.77
CA ILE A 96 -14.10 -17.32 4.78
C ILE A 96 -14.71 -17.13 6.18
N VAL A 97 -15.73 -16.29 6.31
CA VAL A 97 -16.42 -16.01 7.58
C VAL A 97 -17.18 -17.24 8.10
N ALA A 98 -17.73 -18.08 7.22
CA ALA A 98 -18.40 -19.31 7.64
C ALA A 98 -17.44 -20.26 8.38
N LYS A 99 -16.18 -20.34 7.94
CA LYS A 99 -15.12 -21.08 8.64
C LYS A 99 -14.57 -20.31 9.85
N TYR A 100 -14.46 -18.98 9.72
CA TYR A 100 -13.81 -18.11 10.71
C TYR A 100 -14.69 -16.92 11.11
N PRO A 101 -15.73 -17.13 11.95
CA PRO A 101 -16.75 -16.10 12.25
C PRO A 101 -16.19 -14.80 12.86
N LYS A 102 -15.02 -14.87 13.51
CA LYS A 102 -14.34 -13.70 14.09
C LYS A 102 -13.99 -12.65 13.04
N LEU A 103 -13.74 -13.06 11.79
CA LEU A 103 -13.36 -12.15 10.69
C LEU A 103 -14.53 -11.27 10.20
N ALA A 104 -15.78 -11.60 10.55
CA ALA A 104 -16.94 -10.77 10.18
C ALA A 104 -16.84 -9.34 10.73
N LYS A 105 -16.27 -9.18 11.93
CA LYS A 105 -16.18 -7.90 12.65
C LYS A 105 -14.89 -7.14 12.33
N SER A 106 -14.64 -6.93 11.03
CA SER A 106 -13.37 -6.40 10.50
C SER A 106 -13.49 -5.05 9.80
N ASN A 107 -14.66 -4.39 9.87
CA ASN A 107 -14.95 -3.13 9.18
C ASN A 107 -14.74 -3.18 7.65
N ASN A 108 -14.85 -4.38 7.07
CA ASN A 108 -14.58 -4.65 5.65
C ASN A 108 -15.42 -3.80 4.68
N LEU A 109 -16.68 -3.51 4.96
CA LEU A 109 -17.48 -2.67 4.05
C LEU A 109 -17.18 -1.17 4.24
N VAL A 110 -17.24 -0.66 5.47
CA VAL A 110 -17.13 0.77 5.78
C VAL A 110 -15.72 1.35 5.60
N HIS A 111 -14.70 0.49 5.45
CA HIS A 111 -13.32 0.87 5.13
C HIS A 111 -12.95 0.64 3.66
N LEU A 112 -13.86 0.16 2.79
CA LEU A 112 -13.57 0.04 1.37
C LEU A 112 -13.61 1.42 0.71
N GLY A 113 -12.60 1.77 -0.08
CA GLY A 113 -12.44 3.10 -0.66
C GLY A 113 -11.92 4.16 0.34
N THR A 114 -11.20 3.77 1.40
CA THR A 114 -10.62 4.70 2.38
C THR A 114 -9.12 4.58 2.48
N LEU A 115 -8.45 5.69 2.82
CA LEU A 115 -6.99 5.79 2.79
C LEU A 115 -6.36 5.09 3.99
N GLY A 116 -6.80 5.49 5.18
CA GLY A 116 -6.21 5.08 6.44
C GLY A 116 -5.15 6.00 7.02
N THR A 117 -4.20 5.40 7.72
CA THR A 117 -3.19 6.06 8.55
C THR A 117 -1.79 5.51 8.23
N GLY A 118 -0.77 6.07 8.87
CA GLY A 118 0.62 5.64 8.70
C GLY A 118 1.23 6.26 7.44
N ASN A 119 1.83 5.41 6.62
CA ASN A 119 2.50 5.80 5.37
C ASN A 119 1.54 5.88 4.17
N HIS A 120 0.23 5.70 4.37
CA HIS A 120 -0.76 5.81 3.30
C HIS A 120 -1.04 7.27 2.94
N PHE A 121 -1.00 7.58 1.64
CA PHE A 121 -1.18 8.93 1.10
C PHE A 121 -1.93 8.93 -0.24
N ILE A 122 -2.42 10.10 -0.64
CA ILE A 122 -2.85 10.42 -2.00
C ILE A 122 -2.07 11.65 -2.46
N GLU A 123 -1.44 11.57 -3.62
CA GLU A 123 -0.62 12.64 -4.18
C GLU A 123 -1.07 12.99 -5.60
N VAL A 124 -1.00 14.30 -5.89
CA VAL A 124 -1.00 14.79 -7.27
C VAL A 124 0.44 15.16 -7.59
N CYS A 125 0.97 14.58 -8.65
CA CYS A 125 2.38 14.70 -9.03
C CYS A 125 2.53 15.25 -10.44
N LEU A 126 3.67 15.88 -10.69
CA LEU A 126 4.14 16.25 -12.01
C LEU A 126 5.30 15.36 -12.41
N ASP A 127 5.30 14.89 -13.66
CA ASP A 127 6.49 14.27 -14.25
C ASP A 127 7.46 15.30 -14.85
N THR A 128 8.58 14.84 -15.40
CA THR A 128 9.60 15.70 -16.02
C THR A 128 9.09 16.48 -17.23
N GLU A 129 7.99 16.05 -17.85
CA GLU A 129 7.32 16.72 -18.97
C GLU A 129 6.08 17.50 -18.50
N GLN A 130 5.98 17.77 -17.19
CA GLN A 130 4.90 18.54 -16.58
C GLN A 130 3.51 17.89 -16.73
N ARG A 131 3.42 16.59 -17.02
CA ARG A 131 2.13 15.89 -17.04
C ARG A 131 1.67 15.57 -15.63
N VAL A 132 0.37 15.65 -15.42
CA VAL A 132 -0.25 15.42 -14.12
C VAL A 132 -0.57 13.95 -13.93
N TRP A 133 -0.09 13.42 -12.81
CA TRP A 133 -0.35 12.08 -12.33
C TRP A 133 -1.08 12.15 -11.00
N VAL A 134 -1.96 11.18 -10.75
CA VAL A 134 -2.51 10.89 -9.43
C VAL A 134 -1.89 9.60 -8.94
N MET A 135 -1.30 9.62 -7.75
CA MET A 135 -0.68 8.46 -7.12
C MET A 135 -1.29 8.26 -5.73
N LEU A 136 -1.54 7.03 -5.33
CA LEU A 136 -2.03 6.73 -3.98
C LEU A 136 -1.40 5.46 -3.42
N HIS A 137 -1.25 5.46 -2.10
CA HIS A 137 -0.71 4.35 -1.31
C HIS A 137 -1.75 3.91 -0.30
N SER A 138 -2.25 2.67 -0.43
CA SER A 138 -3.07 2.04 0.61
C SER A 138 -3.10 0.52 0.47
N GLY A 139 -3.63 -0.13 1.50
CA GLY A 139 -3.75 -1.58 1.60
C GLY A 139 -5.17 -2.06 1.87
N SER A 140 -5.26 -3.21 2.52
CA SER A 140 -6.51 -3.90 2.85
C SER A 140 -7.18 -3.42 4.13
N ARG A 141 -6.66 -2.34 4.74
CA ARG A 141 -7.28 -1.68 5.91
C ARG A 141 -7.43 -2.67 7.08
N GLY A 142 -8.48 -2.50 7.89
CA GLY A 142 -8.72 -3.35 9.07
C GLY A 142 -8.93 -4.82 8.73
N VAL A 143 -9.48 -5.15 7.56
CA VAL A 143 -9.80 -6.54 7.22
C VAL A 143 -8.58 -7.39 6.93
N GLY A 144 -7.58 -6.89 6.21
CA GLY A 144 -6.34 -7.65 6.07
C GLY A 144 -5.54 -7.71 7.37
N ASN A 145 -5.61 -6.69 8.23
CA ASN A 145 -5.00 -6.79 9.56
C ASN A 145 -5.65 -7.90 10.40
N ALA A 146 -6.98 -8.03 10.35
CA ALA A 146 -7.70 -9.10 11.03
C ALA A 146 -7.34 -10.47 10.47
N ILE A 147 -7.30 -10.63 9.15
CA ILE A 147 -6.90 -11.88 8.47
C ILE A 147 -5.45 -12.24 8.82
N GLY A 148 -4.52 -11.32 8.63
CA GLY A 148 -3.10 -11.56 8.91
C GLY A 148 -2.86 -11.94 10.38
N THR A 149 -3.42 -11.18 11.31
CA THR A 149 -3.28 -11.47 12.76
C THR A 149 -3.87 -12.84 13.11
N PHE A 150 -5.05 -13.17 12.58
CA PHE A 150 -5.71 -14.44 12.84
C PHE A 150 -4.87 -15.62 12.34
N PHE A 151 -4.42 -15.60 11.09
CA PHE A 151 -3.69 -16.71 10.49
C PHE A 151 -2.25 -16.82 10.98
N ILE A 152 -1.61 -15.73 11.40
CA ILE A 152 -0.31 -15.79 12.11
C ILE A 152 -0.47 -16.60 13.40
N GLU A 153 -1.49 -16.28 14.21
CA GLU A 153 -1.71 -17.00 15.46
C GLU A 153 -2.14 -18.45 15.23
N LEU A 154 -2.94 -18.71 14.19
CA LEU A 154 -3.33 -20.06 13.81
C LEU A 154 -2.11 -20.91 13.39
N ALA A 155 -1.17 -20.35 12.62
CA ALA A 155 0.06 -21.04 12.25
C ALA A 155 0.89 -21.40 13.49
N LYS A 156 1.01 -20.48 14.45
CA LYS A 156 1.71 -20.75 15.73
C LYS A 156 1.04 -21.87 16.52
N GLN A 157 -0.28 -21.91 16.53
CA GLN A 157 -1.03 -23.00 17.18
C GLN A 157 -0.75 -24.36 16.52
N ASP A 158 -0.66 -24.40 15.20
CA ASP A 158 -0.33 -25.64 14.48
C ASP A 158 1.09 -26.12 14.80
N MET A 159 2.08 -25.22 14.80
CA MET A 159 3.45 -25.56 15.19
C MET A 159 3.50 -26.18 16.59
N ARG A 160 2.75 -25.60 17.55
CA ARG A 160 2.63 -26.13 18.93
C ARG A 160 1.97 -27.50 18.96
N LYS A 161 0.88 -27.71 18.21
CA LYS A 161 0.17 -29.01 18.12
C LYS A 161 1.04 -30.10 17.50
N TRP A 162 1.88 -29.74 16.53
CA TRP A 162 2.78 -30.67 15.85
C TRP A 162 4.13 -30.83 16.55
N PHE A 163 4.34 -30.17 17.70
CA PHE A 163 5.59 -30.16 18.46
C PHE A 163 6.81 -29.73 17.61
N VAL A 164 6.58 -28.80 16.67
CA VAL A 164 7.63 -28.23 15.83
C VAL A 164 8.28 -27.06 16.56
N ASN A 165 9.57 -27.17 16.85
CA ASN A 165 10.36 -26.11 17.45
C ASN A 165 10.99 -25.23 16.36
N LEU A 166 10.60 -23.96 16.33
CA LEU A 166 11.15 -22.97 15.43
C LEU A 166 12.19 -22.09 16.13
N PRO A 167 13.18 -21.54 15.41
CA PRO A 167 14.08 -20.53 15.95
C PRO A 167 13.36 -19.27 16.46
N ASP A 168 12.23 -18.95 15.82
CA ASP A 168 11.32 -17.86 16.19
C ASP A 168 9.88 -18.29 15.87
N GLU A 169 8.93 -18.05 16.77
CA GLU A 169 7.52 -18.39 16.57
C GLU A 169 6.88 -17.63 15.39
N ASP A 170 7.39 -16.45 15.04
CA ASP A 170 6.93 -15.68 13.88
C ASP A 170 7.37 -16.31 12.54
N LEU A 171 8.11 -17.41 12.56
CA LEU A 171 8.39 -18.24 11.37
C LEU A 171 7.37 -19.38 11.18
N ALA A 172 6.30 -19.40 11.98
CA ALA A 172 5.23 -20.39 11.84
C ALA A 172 4.61 -20.36 10.43
N TYR A 173 4.34 -21.54 9.88
CA TYR A 173 3.96 -21.71 8.49
C TYR A 173 2.85 -22.75 8.32
N PHE A 174 2.14 -22.67 7.21
CA PHE A 174 1.23 -23.71 6.77
C PHE A 174 1.88 -24.53 5.65
N PRO A 175 2.03 -25.86 5.79
CA PRO A 175 2.47 -26.74 4.71
C PRO A 175 1.38 -26.92 3.66
N GLU A 176 1.78 -26.97 2.38
CA GLU A 176 0.87 -27.27 1.26
C GLU A 176 0.21 -28.64 1.44
N GLY A 177 -1.09 -28.70 1.15
CA GLY A 177 -1.92 -29.91 1.39
C GLY A 177 -2.56 -29.98 2.78
N THR A 178 -2.31 -29.01 3.66
CA THR A 178 -3.07 -28.86 4.92
C THR A 178 -4.30 -27.98 4.73
N GLU A 179 -5.35 -28.22 5.52
CA GLU A 179 -6.58 -27.40 5.45
C GLU A 179 -6.30 -25.91 5.71
N HIS A 180 -5.49 -25.61 6.73
CA HIS A 180 -5.16 -24.22 7.05
C HIS A 180 -4.30 -23.52 5.97
N PHE A 181 -3.57 -24.28 5.14
CA PHE A 181 -2.87 -23.72 3.98
C PHE A 181 -3.87 -23.18 2.95
N ASP A 182 -4.83 -24.01 2.53
CA ASP A 182 -5.82 -23.61 1.52
C ASP A 182 -6.68 -22.44 2.03
N ASP A 183 -7.05 -22.49 3.31
CA ASP A 183 -7.81 -21.43 3.96
C ASP A 183 -7.04 -20.12 4.03
N TYR A 184 -5.75 -20.16 4.36
CA TYR A 184 -4.92 -18.95 4.36
C TYR A 184 -4.70 -18.41 2.95
N VAL A 185 -4.43 -19.28 1.96
CA VAL A 185 -4.23 -18.87 0.56
C VAL A 185 -5.47 -18.18 0.00
N GLU A 186 -6.67 -18.69 0.31
CA GLU A 186 -7.92 -18.01 -0.08
C GLU A 186 -8.08 -16.68 0.66
N ALA A 187 -7.85 -16.64 1.99
CA ALA A 187 -8.04 -15.42 2.77
C ALA A 187 -7.03 -14.30 2.41
N VAL A 188 -5.76 -14.65 2.19
CA VAL A 188 -4.73 -13.69 1.77
C VAL A 188 -4.97 -13.23 0.33
N GLY A 189 -5.40 -14.12 -0.56
CA GLY A 189 -5.81 -13.78 -1.92
C GLY A 189 -6.99 -12.81 -1.94
N TRP A 190 -8.03 -13.09 -1.15
CA TRP A 190 -9.18 -12.21 -0.99
C TRP A 190 -8.78 -10.83 -0.44
N ALA A 191 -7.88 -10.77 0.56
CA ALA A 191 -7.41 -9.51 1.11
C ALA A 191 -6.57 -8.69 0.11
N GLN A 192 -5.82 -9.36 -0.77
CA GLN A 192 -5.12 -8.72 -1.90
C GLN A 192 -6.12 -8.11 -2.89
N ASP A 193 -7.16 -8.85 -3.27
CA ASP A 193 -8.22 -8.36 -4.16
C ASP A 193 -8.95 -7.16 -3.55
N TYR A 194 -9.27 -7.24 -2.26
CA TYR A 194 -9.84 -6.14 -1.48
C TYR A 194 -8.94 -4.90 -1.51
N ALA A 195 -7.64 -5.04 -1.29
CA ALA A 195 -6.71 -3.92 -1.32
C ALA A 195 -6.60 -3.28 -2.72
N ALA A 196 -6.58 -4.10 -3.78
CA ALA A 196 -6.59 -3.62 -5.16
C ALA A 196 -7.88 -2.88 -5.51
N LEU A 197 -9.03 -3.37 -5.02
CA LEU A 197 -10.33 -2.72 -5.18
C LEU A 197 -10.42 -1.42 -4.36
N ASN A 198 -9.90 -1.41 -3.13
CA ASN A 198 -9.81 -0.23 -2.28
C ASN A 198 -9.10 0.93 -3.02
N ARG A 199 -7.94 0.63 -3.62
CA ARG A 199 -7.18 1.60 -4.42
C ARG A 199 -7.95 2.08 -5.66
N ARG A 200 -8.64 1.19 -6.37
CA ARG A 200 -9.49 1.54 -7.52
C ARG A 200 -10.62 2.49 -7.13
N MET A 201 -11.34 2.19 -6.05
CA MET A 201 -12.44 3.05 -5.56
C MET A 201 -11.93 4.41 -5.11
N MET A 202 -10.77 4.46 -4.43
CA MET A 202 -10.15 5.74 -4.10
C MET A 202 -9.75 6.53 -5.34
N MET A 203 -9.13 5.90 -6.34
CA MET A 203 -8.74 6.57 -7.58
C MET A 203 -9.97 7.19 -8.27
N THR A 204 -11.06 6.43 -8.42
CA THR A 204 -12.32 6.95 -8.97
C THR A 204 -12.82 8.19 -8.22
N ASN A 205 -12.83 8.14 -6.88
CA ASN A 205 -13.27 9.25 -6.05
C ASN A 205 -12.35 10.47 -6.17
N VAL A 206 -11.04 10.27 -6.23
CA VAL A 206 -10.04 11.33 -6.40
C VAL A 206 -10.20 12.03 -7.74
N ILE A 207 -10.31 11.27 -8.83
CA ILE A 207 -10.51 11.82 -10.18
C ILE A 207 -11.84 12.60 -10.24
N ALA A 208 -12.91 12.06 -9.67
CA ALA A 208 -14.19 12.76 -9.59
C ALA A 208 -14.09 14.07 -8.77
N ALA A 209 -13.31 14.07 -7.69
CA ALA A 209 -13.07 15.28 -6.89
C ALA A 209 -12.26 16.33 -7.65
N MET A 210 -11.22 15.92 -8.37
CA MET A 210 -10.41 16.81 -9.21
C MET A 210 -11.24 17.45 -10.32
N ARG A 211 -12.14 16.70 -10.97
CA ARG A 211 -13.07 17.22 -11.99
C ARG A 211 -14.03 18.30 -11.48
N ARG A 212 -14.28 18.38 -10.18
CA ARG A 212 -15.10 19.45 -9.59
C ARG A 212 -14.33 20.76 -9.38
N VAL A 213 -13.01 20.70 -9.37
CA VAL A 213 -12.13 21.85 -9.12
C VAL A 213 -11.46 22.32 -10.42
N ILE A 214 -11.02 21.38 -11.26
CA ILE A 214 -10.36 21.63 -12.54
C ILE A 214 -11.44 21.69 -13.62
N THR A 215 -11.67 22.87 -14.17
CA THR A 215 -12.75 23.13 -15.15
C THR A 215 -12.47 22.54 -16.52
N LYS A 216 -11.19 22.39 -16.90
CA LYS A 216 -10.78 21.76 -18.16
C LYS A 216 -11.18 20.27 -18.12
N PRO A 217 -11.99 19.78 -19.08
CA PRO A 217 -12.25 18.35 -19.21
C PRO A 217 -10.94 17.57 -19.43
N PHE A 218 -10.82 16.42 -18.77
CA PHE A 218 -9.64 15.58 -18.90
C PHE A 218 -9.96 14.09 -18.78
N ASP A 219 -9.15 13.32 -19.49
CA ASP A 219 -9.09 11.87 -19.36
C ASP A 219 -8.18 11.52 -18.19
N ALA A 220 -8.62 10.53 -17.42
CA ALA A 220 -7.82 9.87 -16.40
C ALA A 220 -7.61 8.43 -16.82
N GLU A 221 -6.53 7.79 -16.35
CA GLU A 221 -6.17 6.40 -16.66
C GLU A 221 -5.61 6.19 -18.08
N LEU A 222 -4.98 7.23 -18.67
CA LEU A 222 -4.17 7.06 -19.89
C LEU A 222 -3.05 6.04 -19.69
N GLU A 223 -2.60 5.90 -18.44
CA GLU A 223 -1.72 4.84 -17.97
C GLU A 223 -2.04 4.56 -16.51
N ALA A 224 -2.39 3.32 -16.18
CA ALA A 224 -2.76 2.91 -14.84
C ALA A 224 -1.87 1.76 -14.35
N ILE A 225 -1.18 1.98 -13.23
CA ILE A 225 -0.37 0.96 -12.55
C ILE A 225 -1.04 0.69 -11.23
N ASN A 226 -1.26 -0.58 -10.88
CA ASN A 226 -1.79 -0.99 -9.58
C ASN A 226 -0.98 -2.19 -9.08
N CYS A 227 -0.06 -1.94 -8.15
CA CYS A 227 0.90 -2.95 -7.68
C CYS A 227 0.84 -3.13 -6.17
N HIS A 228 0.99 -4.37 -5.72
CA HIS A 228 1.17 -4.70 -4.30
C HIS A 228 2.65 -4.68 -3.91
N HIS A 229 2.92 -4.44 -2.63
CA HIS A 229 4.25 -4.63 -2.04
C HIS A 229 4.29 -5.45 -0.73
N ASN A 230 3.12 -5.86 -0.22
CA ASN A 230 2.98 -6.84 0.86
C ASN A 230 2.01 -7.92 0.41
N TYR A 231 2.49 -9.02 -0.14
CA TYR A 231 1.63 -10.03 -0.76
C TYR A 231 2.36 -11.35 -0.97
N VAL A 232 1.59 -12.40 -1.25
CA VAL A 232 2.10 -13.70 -1.68
C VAL A 232 1.43 -14.10 -2.98
N THR A 233 2.19 -14.71 -3.87
CA THR A 233 1.69 -15.21 -5.15
C THR A 233 2.45 -16.46 -5.56
N ARG A 234 1.79 -17.33 -6.32
CA ARG A 234 2.43 -18.53 -6.89
C ARG A 234 3.09 -18.15 -8.20
N GLU A 235 4.40 -18.37 -8.29
CA GLU A 235 5.20 -18.02 -9.46
C GLU A 235 6.09 -19.20 -9.87
N ASN A 236 6.48 -19.23 -11.15
CA ASN A 236 7.43 -20.21 -11.64
C ASN A 236 8.82 -19.57 -11.70
N HIS A 237 9.73 -20.07 -10.88
CA HIS A 237 11.14 -19.63 -10.83
C HIS A 237 12.04 -20.85 -10.80
N PHE A 238 13.14 -20.81 -11.58
CA PHE A 238 14.11 -21.90 -11.64
C PHE A 238 13.48 -23.28 -11.94
N GLY A 239 12.43 -23.30 -12.78
CA GLY A 239 11.71 -24.53 -13.16
C GLY A 239 10.83 -25.13 -12.06
N GLN A 240 10.53 -24.38 -11.00
CA GLN A 240 9.70 -24.82 -9.87
C GLN A 240 8.57 -23.83 -9.61
N ASN A 241 7.40 -24.35 -9.25
CA ASN A 241 6.31 -23.52 -8.72
C ASN A 241 6.58 -23.25 -7.24
N VAL A 242 6.74 -21.97 -6.90
CA VAL A 242 7.03 -21.50 -5.55
C VAL A 242 6.03 -20.41 -5.15
N LEU A 243 5.81 -20.26 -3.85
CA LEU A 243 5.09 -19.11 -3.30
C LEU A 243 6.10 -18.01 -3.01
N VAL A 244 6.02 -16.91 -3.75
CA VAL A 244 6.89 -15.74 -3.56
C VAL A 244 6.17 -14.77 -2.65
N THR A 245 6.64 -14.70 -1.40
CA THR A 245 6.19 -13.68 -0.45
C THR A 245 7.05 -12.43 -0.59
N ARG A 246 6.42 -11.30 -0.87
CA ARG A 246 7.08 -9.99 -0.91
C ARG A 246 6.59 -9.16 0.25
N LYS A 247 7.51 -8.73 1.12
CA LYS A 247 7.23 -7.84 2.25
C LYS A 247 8.02 -6.57 2.08
N GLY A 248 7.33 -5.51 1.72
CA GLY A 248 7.96 -4.27 1.29
C GLY A 248 8.83 -4.42 0.04
N ALA A 249 8.40 -5.25 -0.91
CA ALA A 249 9.06 -5.45 -2.20
C ALA A 249 8.01 -5.53 -3.32
N VAL A 250 8.33 -5.05 -4.51
CA VAL A 250 7.42 -5.01 -5.67
C VAL A 250 7.89 -6.03 -6.70
N ARG A 251 6.97 -6.59 -7.50
CA ARG A 251 7.34 -7.46 -8.62
C ARG A 251 7.90 -6.61 -9.76
N ALA A 252 9.07 -6.99 -10.23
CA ALA A 252 9.88 -6.37 -11.27
C ALA A 252 10.22 -7.38 -12.38
N ALA A 253 9.27 -8.25 -12.74
CA ALA A 253 9.41 -9.12 -13.90
C ALA A 253 9.58 -8.29 -15.18
N LYS A 254 10.25 -8.86 -16.18
CA LYS A 254 10.60 -8.13 -17.41
C LYS A 254 9.38 -7.47 -18.04
N GLY A 255 9.42 -6.15 -18.18
CA GLY A 255 8.36 -5.37 -18.81
C GLY A 255 7.24 -4.89 -17.87
N VAL A 256 7.17 -5.41 -16.65
CA VAL A 256 6.11 -5.09 -15.68
C VAL A 256 6.36 -3.73 -15.05
N MET A 257 5.33 -2.87 -15.07
CA MET A 257 5.39 -1.56 -14.44
C MET A 257 5.24 -1.65 -12.92
N GLY A 258 5.98 -0.82 -12.20
CA GLY A 258 5.95 -0.71 -10.74
C GLY A 258 6.07 0.74 -10.28
N ILE A 259 5.85 0.95 -8.98
CA ILE A 259 5.88 2.26 -8.35
C ILE A 259 6.83 2.19 -7.15
N ILE A 260 7.83 3.09 -7.12
CA ILE A 260 8.77 3.23 -6.03
C ILE A 260 8.61 4.64 -5.43
N PRO A 261 7.76 4.80 -4.40
CA PRO A 261 7.56 6.09 -3.75
C PRO A 261 8.78 6.56 -2.95
N GLY A 262 9.02 7.86 -3.00
CA GLY A 262 9.86 8.56 -2.02
C GLY A 262 9.09 8.87 -0.74
N SER A 263 9.64 9.78 0.06
CA SER A 263 8.94 10.43 1.16
C SER A 263 8.17 11.66 0.68
N MET A 264 7.23 12.16 1.48
CA MET A 264 6.53 13.42 1.22
C MET A 264 7.53 14.57 1.06
N GLY A 265 7.67 15.14 -0.14
CA GLY A 265 8.69 16.16 -0.45
C GLY A 265 9.80 15.67 -1.40
N ALA A 266 10.05 14.36 -1.43
CA ALA A 266 11.05 13.73 -2.31
C ALA A 266 10.46 13.33 -3.67
N LYS A 267 11.28 12.77 -4.57
CA LYS A 267 10.81 12.21 -5.84
C LYS A 267 10.23 10.82 -5.66
N SER A 268 9.31 10.45 -6.53
CA SER A 268 8.80 9.09 -6.70
C SER A 268 9.05 8.61 -8.12
N TYR A 269 9.21 7.29 -8.32
CA TYR A 269 9.58 6.74 -9.62
C TYR A 269 8.54 5.72 -10.10
N LEU A 270 8.12 5.86 -11.36
CA LEU A 270 7.49 4.76 -12.08
C LEU A 270 8.57 4.01 -12.82
N VAL A 271 8.60 2.70 -12.62
CA VAL A 271 9.70 1.85 -13.06
C VAL A 271 9.18 0.70 -13.89
N ARG A 272 10.05 0.12 -14.73
CA ARG A 272 9.78 -1.13 -15.44
C ARG A 272 10.77 -2.20 -15.00
N GLY A 273 10.26 -3.38 -14.70
CA GLY A 273 11.08 -4.51 -14.28
C GLY A 273 12.00 -5.01 -15.39
N LEU A 274 13.22 -5.37 -15.02
CA LEU A 274 14.22 -5.99 -15.91
C LEU A 274 14.16 -7.52 -15.87
N GLY A 275 13.47 -8.11 -14.89
CA GLY A 275 13.31 -9.57 -14.76
C GLY A 275 14.56 -10.29 -14.26
N ASN A 276 15.19 -9.74 -13.21
CA ASN A 276 16.33 -10.39 -12.58
C ASN A 276 15.86 -11.65 -11.83
N ALA A 277 16.33 -12.82 -12.28
CA ALA A 277 15.96 -14.11 -11.70
C ALA A 277 16.44 -14.28 -10.25
N GLU A 278 17.61 -13.74 -9.89
CA GLU A 278 18.16 -13.86 -8.53
C GLU A 278 17.33 -13.11 -7.49
N SER A 279 16.62 -12.06 -7.92
CA SER A 279 15.67 -11.33 -7.07
C SER A 279 14.25 -11.91 -7.10
N PHE A 280 14.04 -13.06 -7.75
CA PHE A 280 12.70 -13.62 -8.03
C PHE A 280 11.80 -12.57 -8.69
N ASP A 281 12.34 -11.89 -9.71
CA ASP A 281 11.66 -10.82 -10.42
C ASP A 281 11.12 -9.75 -9.46
N SER A 282 11.96 -9.23 -8.57
CA SER A 282 11.53 -8.27 -7.54
C SER A 282 12.48 -7.08 -7.40
N CYS A 283 11.94 -5.98 -6.88
CA CYS A 283 12.69 -4.77 -6.54
C CYS A 283 12.19 -4.16 -5.22
N SER A 284 12.82 -3.08 -4.77
CA SER A 284 12.39 -2.36 -3.58
C SER A 284 11.03 -1.68 -3.77
N HIS A 285 10.36 -1.38 -2.65
CA HIS A 285 9.05 -0.72 -2.67
C HIS A 285 9.06 0.77 -2.33
N GLY A 286 10.24 1.38 -2.12
CA GLY A 286 10.37 2.74 -1.63
C GLY A 286 11.65 2.97 -0.81
N ALA A 287 11.81 4.20 -0.32
CA ALA A 287 13.03 4.65 0.39
C ALA A 287 13.34 3.84 1.67
N GLY A 288 12.30 3.43 2.40
CA GLY A 288 12.45 2.84 3.73
C GLY A 288 12.85 3.86 4.80
N ARG A 289 12.44 3.61 6.04
CA ARG A 289 12.67 4.53 7.17
C ARG A 289 14.09 4.41 7.72
N VAL A 290 14.63 5.53 8.20
CA VAL A 290 15.88 5.57 8.99
C VAL A 290 15.62 5.72 10.49
N MET A 291 14.41 6.16 10.87
CA MET A 291 13.99 6.37 12.26
C MET A 291 12.57 5.86 12.50
N SER A 292 12.29 5.50 13.75
CA SER A 292 10.94 5.12 14.16
C SER A 292 9.97 6.31 14.08
N ARG A 293 8.66 6.07 14.08
CA ARG A 293 7.68 7.18 14.11
C ARG A 293 7.79 8.00 15.40
N THR A 294 8.00 7.33 16.53
CA THR A 294 8.17 7.98 17.83
C THR A 294 9.41 8.88 17.87
N GLU A 295 10.51 8.40 17.30
CA GLU A 295 11.75 9.14 17.17
C GLU A 295 11.62 10.33 16.22
N ALA A 296 10.97 10.14 15.06
CA ALA A 296 10.69 11.23 14.13
C ALA A 296 9.87 12.36 14.78
N LYS A 297 8.85 12.03 15.58
CA LYS A 297 8.05 13.03 16.32
C LYS A 297 8.85 13.81 17.36
N ARG A 298 9.92 13.22 17.88
CA ARG A 298 10.79 13.86 18.88
C ARG A 298 11.82 14.78 18.22
N GLU A 299 12.31 14.41 17.04
CA GLU A 299 13.50 15.03 16.43
C GLU A 299 13.20 15.97 15.26
N VAL A 300 12.04 15.84 14.63
CA VAL A 300 11.62 16.68 13.50
C VAL A 300 10.67 17.76 14.00
N THR A 301 11.04 19.01 13.75
CA THR A 301 10.20 20.17 14.06
C THR A 301 9.22 20.48 12.93
N VAL A 302 8.11 21.15 13.25
CA VAL A 302 7.15 21.63 12.23
C VAL A 302 7.82 22.59 11.25
N ALA A 303 8.75 23.44 11.71
CA ALA A 303 9.47 24.38 10.85
C ALA A 303 10.34 23.64 9.81
N GLU A 304 11.07 22.60 10.22
CA GLU A 304 11.82 21.74 9.30
C GLU A 304 10.90 21.04 8.30
N HIS A 305 9.76 20.52 8.77
CA HIS A 305 8.77 19.89 7.89
C HIS A 305 8.21 20.87 6.84
N VAL A 306 7.90 22.10 7.25
CA VAL A 306 7.43 23.17 6.34
C VAL A 306 8.47 23.46 5.27
N ALA A 307 9.73 23.63 5.65
CA ALA A 307 10.83 23.87 4.71
C ALA A 307 11.04 22.69 3.76
N ALA A 308 11.04 21.46 4.29
CA ALA A 308 11.25 20.25 3.50
C ALA A 308 10.12 19.95 2.49
N THR A 309 8.96 20.54 2.69
CA THR A 309 7.77 20.35 1.84
C THR A 309 7.32 21.65 1.17
N GLU A 310 8.24 22.60 0.99
CA GLU A 310 8.02 23.83 0.23
C GLU A 310 7.56 23.50 -1.21
N GLY A 311 6.55 24.23 -1.69
CA GLY A 311 5.93 23.98 -3.00
C GLY A 311 4.97 22.78 -3.04
N VAL A 312 4.76 22.08 -1.93
CA VAL A 312 3.77 20.99 -1.83
C VAL A 312 2.59 21.43 -0.96
N ALA A 313 1.38 21.39 -1.53
CA ALA A 313 0.15 21.59 -0.79
C ALA A 313 -0.16 20.34 0.04
N CYS A 314 0.28 20.36 1.30
CA CYS A 314 0.09 19.28 2.27
C CYS A 314 -0.17 19.82 3.68
N ARG A 315 -0.53 18.93 4.62
CA ARG A 315 -0.64 19.26 6.04
C ARG A 315 0.72 19.66 6.63
N LYS A 316 0.70 20.64 7.53
CA LYS A 316 1.89 21.25 8.17
C LYS A 316 1.73 21.28 9.70
N ASP A 317 1.27 20.18 10.27
CA ASP A 317 0.98 20.05 11.70
C ASP A 317 1.71 18.84 12.32
N GLU A 318 1.73 18.77 13.65
CA GLU A 318 2.42 17.71 14.41
C GLU A 318 1.92 16.28 14.07
N GLY A 319 0.74 16.14 13.49
CA GLY A 319 0.18 14.84 13.10
C GLY A 319 0.89 14.19 11.92
N VAL A 320 1.73 14.93 11.18
CA VAL A 320 2.39 14.44 9.95
C VAL A 320 3.91 14.53 9.97
N ILE A 321 4.52 15.06 11.03
CA ILE A 321 5.99 15.22 11.15
C ILE A 321 6.73 13.87 11.15
N ASP A 322 6.06 12.78 11.54
CA ASP A 322 6.62 11.43 11.53
C ASP A 322 6.82 10.86 10.12
N GLU A 323 6.31 11.55 9.11
CA GLU A 323 6.42 11.21 7.69
C GLU A 323 7.23 12.26 6.89
N SER A 324 7.95 13.15 7.57
CA SER A 324 8.87 14.13 6.97
C SER A 324 10.03 13.44 6.21
N PRO A 325 10.61 14.05 5.14
CA PRO A 325 11.74 13.49 4.40
C PRO A 325 12.90 12.99 5.25
N ARG A 326 13.20 13.69 6.35
CA ARG A 326 14.29 13.32 7.27
C ARG A 326 14.10 11.95 7.90
N ALA A 327 12.88 11.43 7.94
CA ALA A 327 12.58 10.10 8.48
C ALA A 327 12.91 8.95 7.53
N TYR A 328 13.29 9.24 6.28
CA TYR A 328 13.49 8.29 5.20
C TYR A 328 14.90 8.32 4.63
N LYS A 329 15.31 7.22 3.98
CA LYS A 329 16.56 7.19 3.21
C LYS A 329 16.43 8.08 1.96
N PRO A 330 17.54 8.61 1.42
CA PRO A 330 17.53 9.22 0.11
C PRO A 330 17.06 8.22 -0.94
N ILE A 331 15.97 8.54 -1.65
CA ILE A 331 15.36 7.63 -2.62
C ILE A 331 16.31 7.34 -3.80
N GLU A 332 17.14 8.32 -4.16
CA GLU A 332 18.16 8.21 -5.21
C GLU A 332 19.19 7.10 -4.89
N ALA A 333 19.58 6.97 -3.62
CA ALA A 333 20.50 5.92 -3.20
C ALA A 333 19.85 4.53 -3.31
N VAL A 334 18.55 4.43 -3.01
CA VAL A 334 17.78 3.19 -3.17
C VAL A 334 17.64 2.84 -4.65
N MET A 335 17.39 3.82 -5.53
CA MET A 335 17.33 3.61 -6.97
C MET A 335 18.68 3.17 -7.56
N ALA A 336 19.78 3.79 -7.15
CA ALA A 336 21.11 3.40 -7.60
C ALA A 336 21.47 1.96 -7.21
N ALA A 337 21.04 1.51 -6.02
CA ALA A 337 21.31 0.17 -5.52
C ALA A 337 20.50 -0.95 -6.19
N GLN A 338 19.55 -0.62 -7.08
CA GLN A 338 18.69 -1.59 -7.78
C GLN A 338 18.63 -1.35 -9.28
N ALA A 339 19.65 -0.70 -9.84
CA ALA A 339 19.72 -0.35 -11.26
C ALA A 339 19.73 -1.58 -12.20
N ASP A 340 20.09 -2.75 -11.68
CA ASP A 340 20.03 -4.05 -12.35
C ASP A 340 18.64 -4.73 -12.26
N LEU A 341 17.76 -4.24 -11.40
CA LEU A 341 16.42 -4.80 -11.18
C LEU A 341 15.33 -4.06 -11.97
N VAL A 342 15.48 -2.75 -12.14
CA VAL A 342 14.47 -1.87 -12.75
C VAL A 342 15.08 -0.74 -13.58
N GLU A 343 14.37 -0.34 -14.62
CA GLU A 343 14.61 0.94 -15.33
C GLU A 343 13.61 2.01 -14.87
N ILE A 344 14.05 3.26 -14.83
CA ILE A 344 13.17 4.41 -14.53
C ILE A 344 12.45 4.82 -15.82
N VAL A 345 11.11 4.79 -15.80
CA VAL A 345 10.27 5.23 -16.92
C VAL A 345 9.80 6.67 -16.69
N TYR A 346 9.34 6.98 -15.47
CA TYR A 346 8.93 8.34 -15.10
C TYR A 346 9.50 8.74 -13.74
N THR A 347 9.92 10.00 -13.64
CA THR A 347 10.25 10.64 -12.36
C THR A 347 9.16 11.62 -12.00
N LEU A 348 8.56 11.43 -10.83
CA LEU A 348 7.42 12.20 -10.33
C LEU A 348 7.85 13.08 -9.16
N LYS A 349 7.29 14.29 -9.09
CA LYS A 349 7.37 15.19 -7.94
C LYS A 349 5.97 15.64 -7.54
N GLN A 350 5.57 15.37 -6.32
CA GLN A 350 4.29 15.78 -5.76
C GLN A 350 4.18 17.31 -5.66
N VAL A 351 2.98 17.79 -5.94
CA VAL A 351 2.54 19.17 -5.74
C VAL A 351 1.35 19.24 -4.77
N VAL A 352 0.63 18.13 -4.58
CA VAL A 352 -0.37 17.93 -3.53
C VAL A 352 -0.06 16.63 -2.79
N CYS A 353 -0.17 16.63 -1.47
CA CYS A 353 -0.11 15.40 -0.66
C CYS A 353 -1.19 15.42 0.43
N VAL A 354 -2.04 14.40 0.40
CA VAL A 354 -3.13 14.14 1.35
C VAL A 354 -2.79 12.92 2.18
N LYS A 355 -2.78 13.08 3.51
CA LYS A 355 -2.45 12.02 4.46
C LYS A 355 -3.35 12.09 5.69
N GLY A 356 -3.64 10.92 6.25
CA GLY A 356 -4.32 10.77 7.55
C GLY A 356 -3.49 11.24 8.73
#